data_AF-A0A9C8ZHD2-F1
#
_entry.id   AF-A0A9C8ZHD2-F1
#
_cell.length_a   1.000
_cell.length_b   1.000
_cell.length_c   1.000
_cell.angle_alpha   90.00
_cell.angle_beta   90.00
_cell.angle_gamma   90.00
#
_symmetry.space_group_name_H-M   'P 1'
#
loop_
_entity.id
_entity.type
_entity.pdbx_description
1 polymer ?
#
loop_
_entity_poly.entity_id
_entity_poly.type
_entity_poly.pdbx_seq_one_letter_code
_entity_poly.pdbx_strand_id
1 'polypeptide(L)'
;MADDTTDSKAEMAFFEIADQFINLANELAKTQGTANVGTALRYAAARYNTFEASLSSDDLARDETKMTDMLCNDFREMLKANMQDYIARQRQQATPANDE
;
A
#
# COMPACT_ATOMS: atom_id res chain seq x y z
N MET A 1 -17.86 15.05 -21.94
CA MET A 1 -17.42 15.34 -20.56
C MET A 1 -18.11 14.37 -19.61
N ALA A 2 -17.84 13.06 -19.72
CA ALA A 2 -18.50 12.02 -18.93
C ALA A 2 -17.54 10.88 -18.56
N ASP A 3 -16.27 11.21 -18.33
CA ASP A 3 -15.19 10.23 -18.08
C ASP A 3 -14.50 10.47 -16.73
N ASP A 4 -14.32 11.75 -16.36
CA ASP A 4 -13.61 12.18 -15.14
C ASP A 4 -14.28 11.77 -13.80
N THR A 5 -15.60 11.54 -13.79
CA THR A 5 -16.35 11.27 -12.54
C THR A 5 -16.35 9.80 -12.12
N THR A 6 -16.02 8.88 -13.03
CA THR A 6 -16.02 7.43 -12.76
C THR A 6 -14.70 6.99 -12.14
N ASP A 7 -13.58 7.51 -12.64
CA ASP A 7 -12.24 7.24 -12.10
C ASP A 7 -12.08 7.74 -10.66
N SER A 8 -12.56 8.95 -10.34
CA SER A 8 -12.50 9.45 -8.96
C SER A 8 -13.28 8.60 -7.95
N LYS A 9 -14.38 7.95 -8.36
CA LYS A 9 -15.13 7.06 -7.44
C LYS A 9 -14.42 5.73 -7.20
N ALA A 10 -13.79 5.17 -8.23
CA ALA A 10 -13.02 3.94 -8.11
C ALA A 10 -11.76 4.17 -7.25
N GLU A 11 -11.07 5.30 -7.44
CA GLU A 11 -9.93 5.71 -6.62
C GLU A 11 -10.32 5.91 -5.15
N MET A 12 -11.44 6.61 -4.87
CA MET A 12 -11.94 6.75 -3.51
C MET A 12 -12.22 5.39 -2.85
N ALA A 13 -12.83 4.46 -3.58
CA ALA A 13 -13.10 3.12 -3.07
C ALA A 13 -11.82 2.34 -2.76
N PHE A 14 -10.76 2.49 -3.58
CA PHE A 14 -9.46 1.89 -3.30
C PHE A 14 -8.85 2.39 -1.99
N PHE A 15 -8.84 3.71 -1.76
CA PHE A 15 -8.30 4.29 -0.53
C PHE A 15 -9.12 3.89 0.70
N GLU A 16 -10.45 3.88 0.60
CA GLU A 16 -11.33 3.44 1.70
C GLU A 16 -11.07 1.98 2.09
N ILE A 17 -10.81 1.10 1.12
CA ILE A 17 -10.46 -0.30 1.39
C ILE A 17 -9.05 -0.40 2.02
N ALA A 18 -8.08 0.36 1.50
CA ALA A 18 -6.72 0.41 2.06
C ALA A 18 -6.74 0.86 3.54
N ASP A 19 -7.56 1.87 3.86
CA ASP A 19 -7.73 2.38 5.22
C ASP A 19 -8.32 1.33 6.16
N GLN A 20 -9.18 0.42 5.68
CA GLN A 20 -9.68 -0.68 6.51
C GLN A 20 -8.55 -1.63 6.94
N PHE A 21 -7.60 -1.94 6.05
CA PHE A 21 -6.42 -2.74 6.41
C PHE A 21 -5.52 -2.00 7.40
N ILE A 22 -5.34 -0.69 7.22
CA ILE A 22 -4.55 0.16 8.14
C ILE A 22 -5.21 0.22 9.52
N ASN A 23 -6.53 0.38 9.59
CA ASN A 23 -7.28 0.41 10.85
C ASN A 23 -7.11 -0.90 11.62
N LEU A 24 -7.23 -2.04 10.94
CA LEU A 24 -6.95 -3.34 11.56
C LEU A 24 -5.49 -3.45 12.03
N ALA A 25 -4.53 -3.02 11.21
CA ALA A 25 -3.11 -3.00 11.59
C ALA A 25 -2.86 -2.14 12.84
N ASN A 26 -3.51 -0.98 12.94
CA ASN A 26 -3.42 -0.10 14.11
C ASN A 26 -3.97 -0.77 15.38
N GLU A 27 -5.09 -1.49 15.28
CA GLU A 27 -5.63 -2.26 16.41
C GLU A 27 -4.69 -3.39 16.86
N LEU A 28 -4.13 -4.13 15.91
CA LEU A 28 -3.16 -5.19 16.20
C LEU A 28 -1.87 -4.62 16.81
N ALA A 29 -1.44 -3.43 16.37
CA ALA A 29 -0.20 -2.80 16.81
C ALA A 29 -0.24 -2.41 18.30
N LYS A 30 -1.44 -2.17 18.87
CA LYS A 30 -1.61 -1.90 20.31
C LYS A 30 -1.11 -3.03 21.21
N THR A 31 -1.11 -4.28 20.71
CA THR A 31 -0.69 -5.45 21.51
C THR A 31 0.56 -6.14 20.98
N GLN A 32 0.78 -6.14 19.66
CA GLN A 32 1.88 -6.87 19.03
C GLN A 32 3.10 -5.99 18.70
N GLY A 33 2.95 -4.66 18.74
CA GLY A 33 3.96 -3.70 18.32
C GLY A 33 3.98 -3.46 16.80
N THR A 34 4.26 -2.22 16.39
CA THR A 34 4.18 -1.78 14.99
C THR A 34 5.14 -2.51 14.06
N ALA A 35 6.34 -2.89 14.52
CA ALA A 35 7.32 -3.62 13.71
C ALA A 35 6.84 -5.04 13.33
N ASN A 36 6.24 -5.76 14.29
CA ASN A 36 5.69 -7.10 14.08
C ASN A 36 4.48 -7.04 13.15
N VAL A 37 3.56 -6.11 13.42
CA VAL A 37 2.37 -5.93 12.56
C VAL A 37 2.76 -5.49 11.16
N GLY A 38 3.72 -4.58 11.01
CA GLY A 38 4.20 -4.17 9.69
C GLY A 38 4.79 -5.33 8.88
N THR A 39 5.47 -6.27 9.54
CA THR A 39 5.98 -7.49 8.89
C THR A 39 4.85 -8.46 8.53
N ALA A 40 3.90 -8.67 9.44
CA ALA A 40 2.71 -9.48 9.20
C ALA A 40 1.85 -8.94 8.04
N LEU A 41 1.69 -7.61 7.94
CA LEU A 41 0.93 -6.96 6.89
C LEU A 41 1.56 -7.18 5.50
N ARG A 42 2.89 -7.05 5.38
CA ARG A 42 3.60 -7.37 4.12
C ARG A 42 3.40 -8.84 3.73
N TYR A 43 3.46 -9.76 4.68
CA TYR A 43 3.23 -11.18 4.42
C TYR A 43 1.77 -11.47 4.02
N ALA A 44 0.80 -10.81 4.66
CA ALA A 44 -0.61 -10.92 4.30
C ALA A 44 -0.88 -10.39 2.89
N ALA A 45 -0.31 -9.24 2.52
CA ALA A 45 -0.40 -8.68 1.17
C ALA A 45 0.18 -9.64 0.12
N ALA A 46 1.35 -10.24 0.39
CA ALA A 46 1.93 -11.23 -0.50
C ALA A 46 1.00 -12.42 -0.72
N ARG A 47 0.42 -13.00 0.34
CA ARG A 47 -0.52 -14.13 0.23
C ARG A 47 -1.78 -13.78 -0.55
N TYR A 48 -2.36 -12.62 -0.30
CA TYR A 48 -3.57 -12.17 -0.99
C TYR A 48 -3.30 -11.94 -2.48
N ASN A 49 -2.19 -11.28 -2.81
CA ASN A 49 -1.82 -11.01 -4.20
C ASN A 49 -1.41 -12.29 -4.95
N THR A 50 -0.78 -13.27 -4.29
CA THR A 50 -0.55 -14.58 -4.91
C THR A 50 -1.87 -15.31 -5.21
N PHE A 51 -2.87 -15.20 -4.33
CA PHE A 51 -4.20 -15.75 -4.59
C PHE A 51 -4.87 -15.05 -5.77
N GLU A 52 -4.83 -13.71 -5.84
CA GLU A 52 -5.37 -12.94 -6.97
C GLU A 52 -4.67 -13.28 -8.29
N ALA A 53 -3.35 -13.40 -8.29
CA ALA A 53 -2.54 -13.90 -9.40
C ALA A 53 -2.95 -15.33 -9.82
N SER A 54 -3.27 -16.22 -8.88
CA SER A 54 -3.73 -17.59 -9.21
C SER A 54 -5.10 -17.63 -9.88
N LEU A 55 -5.94 -16.61 -9.67
CA LEU A 55 -7.25 -16.51 -10.32
C LEU A 55 -7.14 -15.97 -11.76
N SER A 56 -6.05 -15.26 -12.06
CA SER A 56 -5.83 -14.62 -13.36
C SER A 56 -4.84 -15.37 -14.28
N SER A 57 -4.22 -16.45 -13.79
CA SER A 57 -3.31 -17.30 -14.56
C SER A 57 -3.88 -18.69 -14.80
N ASP A 58 -3.76 -19.18 -16.05
CA ASP A 58 -4.03 -20.58 -16.41
C ASP A 58 -2.87 -21.51 -16.00
N ASP A 59 -1.66 -20.96 -15.79
CA ASP A 59 -0.45 -21.68 -15.40
C ASP A 59 0.43 -20.78 -14.53
N LEU A 60 0.13 -20.78 -13.22
CA LEU A 60 0.82 -19.93 -12.26
C LEU A 60 2.32 -20.25 -12.17
N ALA A 61 2.73 -21.49 -12.45
CA ALA A 61 4.14 -21.88 -12.42
C ALA A 61 4.91 -21.24 -13.58
N ARG A 62 4.31 -21.20 -14.79
CA ARG A 62 4.90 -20.49 -15.93
C ARG A 62 4.94 -18.98 -15.71
N ASP A 63 3.92 -18.43 -15.05
CA ASP A 63 3.75 -16.98 -14.91
C ASP A 63 4.36 -16.41 -13.62
N GLU A 64 4.90 -17.25 -12.73
CA GLU A 64 5.41 -16.91 -11.38
C GLU A 64 6.33 -15.69 -11.39
N THR A 65 7.40 -15.73 -12.19
CA THR A 65 8.39 -14.64 -12.26
C THR A 65 7.75 -13.34 -12.72
N LYS A 66 6.96 -13.40 -13.80
CA LYS A 66 6.30 -12.22 -14.38
C LYS A 66 5.37 -11.56 -13.36
N MET A 67 4.54 -12.34 -12.69
CA MET A 67 3.57 -11.84 -11.71
C MET A 67 4.27 -11.31 -10.46
N THR A 68 5.31 -11.99 -9.99
CA THR A 68 6.12 -11.55 -8.86
C THR A 68 6.79 -10.20 -9.14
N ASP A 69 7.40 -10.04 -10.32
CA ASP A 69 8.05 -8.81 -10.72
C ASP A 69 7.06 -7.65 -10.82
N MET A 70 5.89 -7.89 -11.43
CA MET A 70 4.81 -6.91 -11.52
C MET A 70 4.37 -6.43 -10.14
N LEU A 71 4.01 -7.35 -9.25
CA LEU A 71 3.56 -7.02 -7.89
C LEU A 71 4.65 -6.30 -7.07
N CYS A 72 5.91 -6.69 -7.23
CA CYS A 72 7.02 -6.03 -6.56
C CYS A 72 7.26 -4.60 -7.09
N ASN A 73 7.06 -4.38 -8.40
CA ASN A 73 7.18 -3.06 -9.01
C ASN A 73 6.07 -2.13 -8.52
N ASP A 74 4.82 -2.60 -8.51
CA ASP A 74 3.67 -1.81 -8.03
C ASP A 74 3.85 -1.44 -6.57
N PHE A 75 4.22 -2.41 -5.72
CA PHE A 75 4.49 -2.14 -4.31
C PHE A 75 5.65 -1.17 -4.10
N ARG A 76 6.70 -1.23 -4.93
CA ARG A 76 7.84 -0.32 -4.84
C ARG A 76 7.44 1.12 -5.14
N GLU A 77 6.64 1.35 -6.17
CA GLU A 77 6.19 2.70 -6.52
C GLU A 77 5.25 3.28 -5.45
N MET A 78 4.30 2.48 -4.93
CA MET A 78 3.44 2.89 -3.81
C MET A 78 4.25 3.22 -2.54
N LEU A 79 5.23 2.38 -2.21
CA LEU A 79 6.10 2.61 -1.04
C LEU A 79 6.93 3.88 -1.21
N LYS A 80 7.47 4.13 -2.41
CA LYS A 80 8.27 5.31 -2.71
C LYS A 80 7.45 6.59 -2.59
N ALA A 81 6.22 6.62 -3.12
CA ALA A 81 5.30 7.74 -2.98
C ALA A 81 5.05 8.06 -1.49
N ASN A 82 4.68 7.05 -0.69
CA ASN A 82 4.46 7.21 0.75
C ASN A 82 5.71 7.69 1.50
N MET A 83 6.89 7.17 1.16
CA MET A 83 8.15 7.62 1.76
C MET A 83 8.43 9.09 1.44
N GLN A 84 8.19 9.53 0.21
CA GLN A 84 8.34 10.93 -0.19
C GLN A 84 7.40 11.84 0.59
N ASP A 85 6.15 11.42 0.81
CA ASP A 85 5.19 12.17 1.62
C ASP A 85 5.65 12.31 3.07
N TYR A 86 6.13 11.22 3.69
CA TYR A 86 6.67 11.27 5.05
C TYR A 86 7.92 12.15 5.15
N ILE A 87 8.84 12.08 4.18
CA ILE A 87 10.02 12.93 4.11
C ILE A 87 9.61 14.42 4.01
N ALA A 88 8.62 14.73 3.17
CA ALA A 88 8.12 16.09 3.02
C ALA A 88 7.50 16.62 4.32
N ARG A 89 6.66 15.82 4.98
CA ARG A 89 6.04 16.16 6.29
C ARG A 89 7.09 16.38 7.37
N GLN A 90 8.12 15.54 7.43
CA GLN A 90 9.22 15.70 8.39
C GLN A 90 10.01 16.99 8.17
N ARG A 91 10.28 17.35 6.90
CA ARG A 91 10.97 18.63 6.57
C ARG A 91 10.14 19.84 6.97
N GLN A 92 8.83 19.81 6.73
CA GLN A 92 7.91 20.87 7.15
C GLN A 92 7.89 21.01 8.69
N GLN A 93 7.86 19.89 9.42
CA GLN A 93 7.88 19.88 10.88
C GLN A 93 9.23 20.28 11.49
N ALA A 94 10.34 20.08 10.76
CA ALA A 94 11.66 20.57 11.15
C ALA A 94 11.85 22.08 10.92
N THR A 95 10.85 22.73 10.30
CA THR A 95 10.84 24.18 10.05
C THR A 95 9.71 24.85 10.87
N PRO A 96 9.84 25.04 12.20
CA PRO A 96 9.03 26.06 12.89
C PRO A 96 9.88 27.04 13.73
N ALA A 97 9.60 28.33 13.49
CA ALA A 97 9.85 29.53 14.30
C ALA A 97 11.31 29.93 14.60
N ASN A 98 11.99 30.52 13.60
CA ASN A 98 12.91 31.63 13.82
C ASN A 98 12.67 32.61 12.68
N ASP A 99 11.69 33.49 12.86
CA ASP A 99 11.55 34.80 12.22
C ASP A 99 10.24 35.42 12.74
N GLU A 100 10.33 36.04 13.93
CA GLU A 100 9.74 37.33 14.34
C GLU A 100 9.96 37.57 15.84
#